data_AF-A0A1X0NMF9-F1
#
_entry.id   AF-A0A1X0NMF9-F1
#
_cell.length_a   1.000
_cell.length_b   1.000
_cell.length_c   1.000
_cell.angle_alpha   90.00
_cell.angle_beta   90.00
_cell.angle_gamma   90.00
#
_symmetry.space_group_name_H-M   'P 1'
#
loop_
_entity.id
_entity.type
_entity.pdbx_description
1 polymer ?
#
loop_
_entity_poly.entity_id
_entity_poly.type
_entity_poly.pdbx_seq_one_letter_code
_entity_poly.pdbx_strand_id
1 'polypeptide(L)'
;MRTNTENNDEKEHHLSTLSPYKRAEYECVSGITTLRQALHNVTQLESQTNNNNYNNNNIYSNSNKNKKKSNNNNNNEDNMMELIRARQSARYAHQQLDKLAKDAQRAARRANNIYDADVKELLHHVDTAKRWYRECFRVVPAYEQEEEERNISTQAVGITDLSRPLLQGNGKSNDYYPYNNNNNNNNNNNNNNNNNNLQTSSFSLHEDKEFQSYAAQVQENSELADAALDRIANGIVRLQDNAIQLSSELHTQETLLYEVERKVDLTTVKLSGLNAKLRKALKSVRRSDCCMYVFCFFLLVAVIVVIIVLIKQ
;
A
#
# COMPACT_ATOMS: atom_id res chain seq x y z
N MET A 1 -9.96 -7.10 35.40
CA MET A 1 -9.70 -8.29 34.53
C MET A 1 -10.82 -9.34 34.56
N ARG A 2 -11.56 -9.57 35.66
CA ARG A 2 -12.70 -10.53 35.69
C ARG A 2 -13.94 -10.13 34.86
N THR A 3 -14.14 -8.85 34.59
CA THR A 3 -15.31 -8.35 33.84
C THR A 3 -15.25 -8.58 32.33
N ASN A 4 -14.07 -8.90 31.77
CA ASN A 4 -13.94 -9.16 30.33
C ASN A 4 -14.22 -10.61 29.95
N THR A 5 -14.06 -11.55 30.89
CA THR A 5 -14.32 -12.98 30.65
C THR A 5 -15.81 -13.29 30.67
N GLU A 6 -16.58 -12.76 31.63
CA GLU A 6 -18.04 -12.99 31.70
C GLU A 6 -18.76 -12.43 30.45
N ASN A 7 -18.34 -11.28 29.94
CA ASN A 7 -18.89 -10.68 28.72
C ASN A 7 -18.59 -11.48 27.44
N ASN A 8 -17.58 -12.35 27.44
CA ASN A 8 -17.26 -13.18 26.28
C ASN A 8 -18.12 -14.46 26.25
N ASP A 9 -18.34 -15.07 27.41
CA ASP A 9 -19.13 -16.30 27.51
C ASP A 9 -20.60 -16.06 27.13
N GLU A 10 -21.18 -14.92 27.54
CA GLU A 10 -22.53 -14.52 27.13
C GLU A 10 -22.62 -14.28 25.61
N LYS A 11 -21.61 -13.63 25.03
CA LYS A 11 -21.55 -13.40 23.57
C LYS A 11 -21.48 -14.70 22.80
N GLU A 12 -20.68 -15.67 23.24
CA GLU A 12 -20.59 -16.98 22.58
C GLU A 12 -21.92 -17.73 22.65
N HIS A 13 -22.60 -17.67 23.80
CA HIS A 13 -23.93 -18.26 23.94
C HIS A 13 -24.94 -17.61 22.98
N HIS A 14 -24.98 -16.28 22.87
CA HIS A 14 -25.83 -15.59 21.90
C HIS A 14 -25.47 -15.94 20.44
N LEU A 15 -24.18 -16.05 20.11
CA LEU A 15 -23.70 -16.43 18.77
C LEU A 15 -24.08 -17.86 18.39
N SER A 16 -24.22 -18.76 19.36
CA SER A 16 -24.66 -20.13 19.10
C SER A 16 -26.13 -20.24 18.69
N THR A 17 -26.97 -19.26 19.08
CA THR A 17 -28.40 -19.24 18.74
C THR A 17 -28.71 -18.61 17.38
N LEU A 18 -27.74 -17.89 16.80
CA LEU A 18 -27.90 -17.18 15.54
C LEU A 18 -27.74 -18.11 14.34
N SER A 19 -28.37 -17.74 13.22
CA SER A 19 -28.18 -18.47 11.96
C SER A 19 -26.70 -18.41 11.53
N PRO A 20 -26.18 -19.40 10.77
CA PRO A 20 -24.79 -19.41 10.34
C PRO A 20 -24.38 -18.15 9.58
N TYR A 21 -25.32 -17.56 8.82
CA TYR A 21 -25.09 -16.28 8.15
C TYR A 21 -25.00 -15.12 9.13
N LYS A 22 -25.95 -14.98 10.07
CA LYS A 22 -25.93 -13.87 11.05
C LYS A 22 -24.72 -13.93 11.97
N ARG A 23 -24.21 -15.13 12.28
CA ARG A 23 -22.92 -15.29 12.96
C ARG A 23 -21.75 -14.76 12.13
N ALA A 24 -21.67 -15.13 10.86
CA ALA A 24 -20.61 -14.66 9.96
C ALA A 24 -20.69 -13.14 9.70
N GLU A 25 -21.91 -12.58 9.60
CA GLU A 25 -22.14 -11.14 9.54
C GLU A 25 -21.61 -10.43 10.79
N TYR A 26 -21.96 -10.91 11.98
CA TYR A 26 -21.46 -10.35 13.24
C TYR A 26 -19.93 -10.39 13.32
N GLU A 27 -19.32 -11.53 12.99
CA GLU A 27 -17.86 -11.66 12.99
C GLU A 27 -17.23 -10.70 11.99
N CYS A 28 -17.81 -10.52 10.80
CA CYS A 28 -17.34 -9.57 9.80
C CYS A 28 -17.43 -8.12 10.29
N VAL A 29 -18.55 -7.72 10.89
CA VAL A 29 -18.73 -6.37 11.48
C VAL A 29 -17.74 -6.13 12.62
N SER A 30 -17.50 -7.13 13.47
CA SER A 30 -16.47 -7.08 14.51
C SER A 30 -15.06 -6.95 13.92
N GLY A 31 -14.80 -7.62 12.78
CA GLY A 31 -13.58 -7.45 12.00
C GLY A 31 -13.40 -6.01 11.49
N ILE A 32 -14.48 -5.39 11.01
CA ILE A 32 -14.48 -3.99 10.56
C ILE A 32 -14.12 -3.06 11.73
N THR A 33 -14.76 -3.20 12.89
CA THR A 33 -14.48 -2.34 14.04
C THR A 33 -13.04 -2.49 14.52
N THR A 34 -12.53 -3.73 14.56
CA THR A 34 -11.13 -4.02 14.90
C THR A 34 -10.16 -3.34 13.93
N LEU A 35 -10.42 -3.42 12.62
CA LEU A 35 -9.62 -2.75 11.60
C LEU A 35 -9.64 -1.23 11.77
N ARG A 36 -10.83 -0.65 11.99
CA ARG A 36 -11.00 0.79 12.22
C ARG A 36 -10.24 1.27 13.45
N GLN A 37 -10.30 0.52 14.55
CA GLN A 37 -9.56 0.84 15.77
C GLN A 37 -8.05 0.75 15.56
N ALA A 38 -7.57 -0.29 14.87
CA ALA A 38 -6.16 -0.42 14.54
C ALA A 38 -5.66 0.74 13.66
N LEU A 39 -6.45 1.15 12.66
CA LEU A 39 -6.14 2.32 11.82
C LEU A 39 -6.10 3.61 12.62
N HIS A 40 -7.07 3.82 13.52
CA HIS A 40 -7.09 5.01 14.38
C HIS A 40 -5.83 5.09 15.27
N ASN A 41 -5.39 3.97 15.83
CA ASN A 41 -4.17 3.90 16.62
C ASN A 41 -2.92 4.27 15.78
N VAL A 42 -2.85 3.81 14.53
CA VAL A 42 -1.76 4.19 13.61
C VAL A 42 -1.76 5.70 13.37
N THR A 43 -2.90 6.27 12.99
CA THR A 43 -3.02 7.71 12.73
C THR A 43 -2.66 8.55 13.96
N GLN A 44 -3.08 8.10 15.15
CA GLN A 44 -2.78 8.78 16.40
C GLN A 44 -1.26 8.76 16.69
N LEU A 45 -0.62 7.59 16.59
CA LEU A 45 0.82 7.45 16.82
C LEU A 45 1.67 8.21 15.78
N GLU A 46 1.22 8.27 14.52
CA GLU A 46 1.86 9.08 13.48
C GLU A 46 1.78 10.58 13.80
N SER A 47 0.61 11.06 14.26
CA SER A 47 0.45 12.46 14.67
C SER A 47 1.34 12.83 15.87
N GLN A 48 1.46 11.93 16.85
CA GLN A 48 2.35 12.10 18.00
C GLN A 48 3.83 12.12 17.59
N THR A 49 4.23 11.22 16.69
CA THR A 49 5.59 11.15 16.17
C THR A 49 5.97 12.41 15.40
N ASN A 50 5.06 12.93 14.56
CA ASN A 50 5.28 14.16 13.79
C ASN A 50 5.40 15.40 14.69
N ASN A 51 4.55 15.52 15.72
CA ASN A 51 4.61 16.63 16.68
C ASN A 51 5.93 16.64 17.48
N ASN A 52 6.43 15.46 17.88
CA ASN A 52 7.70 15.34 18.59
C ASN A 52 8.90 15.76 17.73
N ASN A 53 8.87 15.45 16.43
CA ASN A 53 9.91 15.87 15.50
C ASN A 53 9.93 17.40 15.28
N TYR A 54 8.76 18.03 15.18
CA TYR A 54 8.67 19.48 15.03
C TYR A 54 9.23 20.23 16.25
N ASN A 55 8.90 19.76 17.46
CA ASN A 55 9.42 20.35 18.69
C ASN A 55 10.94 20.18 18.86
N ASN A 56 11.51 19.05 18.44
CA ASN A 56 12.96 18.85 18.48
C ASN A 56 13.71 19.78 17.52
N ASN A 57 13.15 20.08 16.34
CA ASN A 57 13.80 20.97 15.38
C ASN A 57 13.85 22.44 15.84
N ASN A 58 12.84 22.92 16.58
CA ASN A 58 12.84 24.28 17.14
C ASN A 58 13.83 24.47 18.30
N ILE A 59 14.23 23.40 18.99
CA ILE A 59 15.19 23.47 20.12
C ILE A 59 16.64 23.62 19.62
N TYR A 60 16.97 23.19 18.40
CA TYR A 60 18.32 23.33 17.85
C TYR A 60 18.71 24.77 17.50
N SER A 61 17.75 25.70 17.48
CA SER A 61 17.98 27.11 17.16
C SER A 61 18.33 27.98 18.37
N ASN A 62 18.31 27.46 19.61
CA ASN A 62 18.49 28.30 20.80
C ASN A 62 19.37 27.67 21.90
N SER A 63 20.70 27.77 21.69
CA SER A 63 21.77 27.86 22.71
C SER A 63 22.07 26.70 23.69
N ASN A 64 23.35 26.64 24.06
CA ASN A 64 23.95 26.05 25.26
C ASN A 64 23.75 24.55 25.55
N LYS A 65 24.81 23.85 25.13
CA LYS A 65 25.19 22.45 25.26
C LYS A 65 25.25 21.92 26.71
N ASN A 66 24.94 20.63 26.79
CA ASN A 66 25.48 19.61 27.72
C ASN A 66 24.83 19.46 29.10
N LYS A 67 23.65 18.82 29.15
CA LYS A 67 23.36 17.75 30.16
C LYS A 67 22.03 16.99 30.01
N LYS A 68 21.12 17.39 29.11
CA LYS A 68 19.78 16.76 28.97
C LYS A 68 19.60 15.80 27.78
N LYS A 69 20.67 15.37 27.10
CA LYS A 69 20.55 14.58 25.86
C LYS A 69 20.24 13.08 26.06
N SER A 70 20.40 12.54 27.27
CA SER A 70 20.32 11.08 27.49
C SER A 70 18.90 10.52 27.66
N ASN A 71 17.89 11.32 28.04
CA ASN A 71 16.53 10.78 28.27
C ASN A 71 15.61 10.82 27.04
N ASN A 72 15.91 11.62 26.01
CA ASN A 72 15.01 11.77 24.86
C ASN A 72 15.14 10.65 23.81
N ASN A 73 16.26 9.92 23.78
CA ASN A 73 16.46 8.88 22.77
C ASN A 73 15.59 7.64 23.04
N ASN A 74 15.42 7.23 24.29
CA ASN A 74 14.65 6.03 24.63
C ASN A 74 13.15 6.19 24.27
N ASN A 75 12.57 7.37 24.50
CA ASN A 75 11.16 7.62 24.20
C ASN A 75 10.86 7.56 22.69
N ASN A 76 11.81 7.95 21.83
CA ASN A 76 11.61 7.91 20.38
C ASN A 76 11.65 6.48 19.84
N GLU A 77 12.52 5.62 20.39
CA GLU A 77 12.57 4.20 20.02
C GLU A 77 11.29 3.47 20.45
N ASP A 78 10.79 3.74 21.65
CA ASP A 78 9.54 3.15 22.15
C ASP A 78 8.33 3.55 21.28
N ASN A 79 8.21 4.84 20.94
CA ASN A 79 7.14 5.34 20.05
C ASN A 79 7.22 4.73 18.65
N MET A 80 8.44 4.58 18.11
CA MET A 80 8.65 3.96 16.79
C MET A 80 8.26 2.48 16.81
N MET A 81 8.66 1.74 17.85
CA MET A 81 8.29 0.33 18.03
C MET A 81 6.77 0.15 18.20
N GLU A 82 6.12 1.08 18.90
CA GLU A 82 4.66 1.08 19.06
C GLU A 82 3.94 1.35 17.74
N LEU A 83 4.43 2.30 16.94
CA LEU A 83 3.92 2.57 15.60
C LEU A 83 4.05 1.34 14.67
N ILE A 84 5.21 0.66 14.69
CA ILE A 84 5.42 -0.58 13.93
C ILE A 84 4.39 -1.65 14.34
N ARG A 85 4.17 -1.83 15.65
CA ARG A 85 3.19 -2.78 16.18
C ARG A 85 1.76 -2.43 15.75
N ALA A 86 1.39 -1.14 15.81
CA ALA A 86 0.07 -0.68 15.37
C ALA A 86 -0.15 -0.94 13.87
N ARG A 87 0.85 -0.65 13.02
CA ARG A 87 0.80 -0.94 11.59
C ARG A 87 0.67 -2.43 11.31
N GLN A 88 1.40 -3.27 12.04
CA GLN A 88 1.29 -4.72 11.92
C GLN A 88 -0.10 -5.24 12.35
N SER A 89 -0.67 -4.67 13.41
CA SER A 89 -2.04 -4.97 13.86
C SER A 89 -3.07 -4.61 12.78
N ALA A 90 -2.96 -3.44 12.15
CA ALA A 90 -3.85 -3.03 11.07
C ALA A 90 -3.77 -3.97 9.86
N ARG A 91 -2.55 -4.39 9.47
CA ARG A 91 -2.33 -5.39 8.39
C ARG A 91 -3.01 -6.72 8.70
N TYR A 92 -2.85 -7.21 9.93
CA TYR A 92 -3.46 -8.46 10.37
C TYR A 92 -4.99 -8.38 10.39
N ALA A 93 -5.55 -7.28 10.90
CA ALA A 93 -6.99 -7.03 10.89
C ALA A 93 -7.56 -6.97 9.46
N HIS A 94 -6.85 -6.34 8.53
CA HIS A 94 -7.23 -6.29 7.12
C HIS A 94 -7.28 -7.69 6.48
N GLN A 95 -6.25 -8.50 6.70
CA GLN A 95 -6.20 -9.89 6.20
C GLN A 95 -7.28 -10.77 6.82
N GLN A 96 -7.62 -10.56 8.10
CA GLN A 96 -8.73 -11.28 8.73
C GLN A 96 -10.08 -10.88 8.16
N LEU A 97 -10.30 -9.58 7.91
CA LEU A 97 -11.54 -9.08 7.33
C LEU A 97 -11.84 -9.72 5.96
N ASP A 98 -10.80 -9.94 5.14
CA ASP A 98 -10.93 -10.66 3.87
C ASP A 98 -11.44 -12.10 4.01
N LYS A 99 -10.98 -12.81 5.04
CA LYS A 99 -11.42 -14.18 5.32
C LYS A 99 -12.88 -14.17 5.78
N LEU A 100 -13.22 -13.29 6.71
CA LEU A 100 -14.56 -13.14 7.25
C LEU A 100 -15.59 -12.76 6.18
N ALA A 101 -15.24 -11.85 5.27
CA ALA A 101 -16.11 -11.48 4.16
C ALA A 101 -16.39 -12.66 3.21
N LYS A 102 -15.36 -13.47 2.89
CA LYS A 102 -15.51 -14.68 2.07
C LYS A 102 -16.38 -15.73 2.75
N ASP A 103 -16.23 -15.89 4.07
CA ASP A 103 -17.02 -16.85 4.83
C ASP A 103 -18.48 -16.40 4.99
N ALA A 104 -18.74 -15.10 5.16
CA ALA A 104 -20.08 -14.53 5.12
C ALA A 104 -20.76 -14.75 3.76
N GLN A 105 -20.06 -14.51 2.65
CA GLN A 105 -20.56 -14.82 1.31
C GLN A 105 -20.87 -16.32 1.12
N ARG A 106 -19.99 -17.21 1.60
CA ARG A 106 -20.22 -18.67 1.55
C ARG A 106 -21.42 -19.08 2.39
N ALA A 107 -21.58 -18.50 3.58
CA ALA A 107 -22.73 -18.76 4.46
C ALA A 107 -24.04 -18.32 3.81
N ALA A 108 -24.06 -17.16 3.16
CA ALA A 108 -25.23 -16.66 2.44
C ALA A 108 -25.63 -17.55 1.25
N ARG A 109 -24.64 -18.04 0.48
CA ARG A 109 -24.89 -18.98 -0.63
C ARG A 109 -25.53 -20.29 -0.15
N ARG A 110 -25.16 -20.78 1.03
CA ARG A 110 -25.78 -21.97 1.65
C ARG A 110 -27.22 -21.73 2.10
N ALA A 111 -27.59 -20.47 2.35
CA ALA A 111 -28.93 -20.08 2.78
C ALA A 111 -29.88 -19.75 1.60
N ASN A 112 -29.61 -20.30 0.41
CA ASN A 112 -30.47 -20.17 -0.77
C ASN A 112 -30.83 -18.71 -1.14
N ASN A 113 -29.87 -17.79 -1.03
CA ASN A 113 -30.01 -16.37 -1.43
C ASN A 113 -31.03 -15.55 -0.62
N ILE A 114 -31.54 -16.06 0.51
CA ILE A 114 -32.46 -15.30 1.39
C ILE A 114 -31.81 -13.99 1.88
N TYR A 115 -30.49 -13.96 2.00
CA TYR A 115 -29.72 -12.83 2.53
C TYR A 115 -28.92 -12.05 1.47
N ASP A 116 -29.25 -12.15 0.18
CA ASP A 116 -28.44 -11.54 -0.88
C ASP A 116 -28.36 -10.00 -0.76
N ALA A 117 -29.42 -9.35 -0.26
CA ALA A 117 -29.42 -7.91 0.01
C ALA A 117 -28.48 -7.54 1.17
N ASP A 118 -28.64 -8.20 2.33
CA ASP A 118 -27.79 -8.02 3.51
C ASP A 118 -26.30 -8.24 3.17
N VAL A 119 -25.99 -9.24 2.34
CA VAL A 119 -24.61 -9.53 1.92
C VAL A 119 -24.03 -8.39 1.09
N LYS A 120 -24.81 -7.81 0.18
CA LYS A 120 -24.35 -6.67 -0.64
C LYS A 120 -24.04 -5.46 0.23
N GLU A 121 -24.90 -5.17 1.20
CA GLU A 121 -24.67 -4.09 2.17
C GLU A 121 -23.44 -4.36 3.04
N LEU A 122 -23.29 -5.59 3.56
CA LEU A 122 -22.11 -6.00 4.32
C LEU A 122 -20.82 -5.85 3.49
N LEU A 123 -20.82 -6.31 2.24
CA LEU A 123 -19.66 -6.19 1.35
C LEU A 123 -19.33 -4.73 1.04
N HIS A 124 -20.34 -3.88 0.86
CA HIS A 124 -20.14 -2.44 0.69
C HIS A 124 -19.43 -1.82 1.91
N HIS A 125 -19.80 -2.22 3.12
CA HIS A 125 -19.10 -1.78 4.34
C HIS A 125 -17.67 -2.32 4.44
N VAL A 126 -17.46 -3.58 4.05
CA VAL A 126 -16.12 -4.18 3.96
C VAL A 126 -15.24 -3.40 2.98
N ASP A 127 -15.75 -3.10 1.79
CA ASP A 127 -15.00 -2.37 0.76
C ASP A 127 -14.71 -0.93 1.18
N THR A 128 -15.65 -0.27 1.85
CA THR A 128 -15.43 1.06 2.45
C THR A 128 -14.31 1.01 3.50
N ALA A 129 -14.31 0.00 4.37
CA ALA A 129 -13.26 -0.16 5.38
C ALA A 129 -11.89 -0.48 4.75
N LYS A 130 -11.86 -1.28 3.68
CA LYS A 130 -10.65 -1.56 2.90
C LYS A 130 -10.13 -0.34 2.17
N ARG A 131 -11.01 0.49 1.60
CA ARG A 131 -10.64 1.75 0.96
C ARG A 131 -9.99 2.68 1.98
N TRP A 132 -10.54 2.76 3.18
CA TRP A 132 -9.92 3.53 4.26
C TRP A 132 -8.53 2.99 4.65
N TYR A 133 -8.38 1.67 4.75
CA TYR A 133 -7.06 1.05 4.94
C TYR A 133 -6.07 1.41 3.82
N ARG A 134 -6.50 1.34 2.54
CA ARG A 134 -5.67 1.71 1.39
C ARG A 134 -5.25 3.17 1.45
N GLU A 135 -6.16 4.07 1.82
CA GLU A 135 -5.88 5.50 1.99
C GLU A 135 -4.86 5.74 3.10
N CYS A 136 -5.05 5.15 4.28
CA CYS A 136 -4.13 5.29 5.41
C CYS A 136 -2.72 4.79 5.09
N PHE A 137 -2.59 3.72 4.30
CA PHE A 137 -1.29 3.15 3.94
C PHE A 137 -0.80 3.58 2.55
N ARG A 138 -1.53 4.46 1.86
CA ARG A 138 -1.27 4.93 0.49
C ARG A 138 -0.98 3.77 -0.48
N VAL A 139 -1.64 2.63 -0.27
CA VAL A 139 -1.55 1.47 -1.16
C VAL A 139 -2.51 1.74 -2.31
N VAL A 140 -2.04 2.44 -3.34
CA VAL A 140 -2.79 2.60 -4.60
C VAL A 140 -2.92 1.21 -5.22
N PRO A 141 -4.13 0.64 -5.35
CA PRO A 141 -4.29 -0.64 -5.99
C PRO A 141 -4.08 -0.46 -7.50
N ALA A 142 -3.27 -1.33 -8.11
CA ALA A 142 -2.90 -1.26 -9.53
C ALA A 142 -4.08 -1.31 -10.52
N TYR A 143 -5.30 -1.62 -10.06
CA TYR A 143 -6.49 -1.75 -10.90
C TYR A 143 -7.48 -0.57 -10.79
N GLU A 144 -7.41 0.29 -9.76
CA GLU A 144 -8.33 1.46 -9.66
C GLU A 144 -7.92 2.60 -10.59
N GLN A 145 -6.71 2.56 -11.17
CA GLN A 145 -6.23 3.54 -12.15
C GLN A 145 -6.91 3.37 -13.52
N GLU A 146 -7.38 2.17 -13.86
CA GLU A 146 -8.00 1.87 -15.17
C GLU A 146 -9.53 2.08 -15.23
N GLU A 147 -10.23 2.14 -14.10
CA GLU A 147 -11.68 2.40 -14.08
C GLU A 147 -12.02 3.89 -14.00
N GLU A 148 -11.14 4.71 -13.43
CA GLU A 148 -11.33 6.17 -13.40
C GLU A 148 -11.06 6.81 -14.77
N GLU A 149 -10.12 6.26 -15.56
CA GLU A 149 -9.91 6.66 -16.97
C GLU A 149 -11.09 6.26 -17.89
N ARG A 150 -11.75 5.12 -17.62
CA ARG A 150 -12.93 4.70 -18.38
C ARG A 150 -14.18 5.52 -18.08
N ASN A 151 -14.37 5.98 -16.84
CA ASN A 151 -15.52 6.83 -16.51
C ASN A 151 -15.39 8.26 -17.04
N ILE A 152 -14.17 8.79 -17.18
CA ILE A 152 -13.94 10.11 -17.81
C ILE A 152 -14.15 10.03 -19.33
N SER A 153 -13.84 8.90 -19.97
CA SER A 153 -14.06 8.71 -21.42
C SER A 153 -15.51 8.44 -21.82
N THR A 154 -16.41 8.08 -20.90
CA THR A 154 -17.80 7.68 -21.24
C THR A 154 -18.82 8.81 -21.04
N GLN A 155 -18.42 9.94 -20.44
CA GLN A 155 -19.30 11.10 -20.23
C GLN A 155 -19.11 12.25 -21.24
N ALA A 156 -18.10 12.17 -22.10
CA ALA A 156 -17.98 12.98 -23.29
C ALA A 156 -18.28 12.10 -24.52
N VAL A 157 -19.05 12.62 -25.48
CA VAL A 157 -19.48 11.95 -26.72
C VAL A 157 -20.81 11.18 -26.61
N GLY A 158 -21.84 11.91 -26.24
CA GLY A 158 -23.20 11.68 -26.76
C GLY A 158 -23.53 12.69 -27.86
N ILE A 159 -22.88 12.62 -29.03
CA ILE A 159 -23.37 13.23 -30.28
C ILE A 159 -23.06 12.28 -31.46
N THR A 160 -24.12 11.58 -31.86
CA THR A 160 -24.49 11.05 -33.19
C THR A 160 -23.44 10.86 -34.30
N ASP A 161 -23.35 9.59 -34.74
CA ASP A 161 -23.58 9.15 -36.13
C ASP A 161 -22.85 9.87 -37.27
N LEU A 162 -21.75 9.26 -37.75
CA LEU A 162 -21.41 9.30 -39.17
C LEU A 162 -20.62 8.05 -39.56
N SER A 163 -21.39 7.04 -39.95
CA SER A 163 -20.93 5.93 -40.77
C SER A 163 -20.49 6.44 -42.15
N ARG A 164 -19.19 6.39 -42.50
CA ARG A 164 -18.68 5.96 -43.83
C ARG A 164 -17.14 5.97 -43.95
N PRO A 165 -16.56 5.19 -44.90
CA PRO A 165 -15.24 4.58 -44.78
C PRO A 165 -14.13 5.21 -45.65
N LEU A 166 -12.89 4.79 -45.34
CA LEU A 166 -11.70 4.64 -46.20
C LEU A 166 -11.32 5.81 -47.13
N LEU A 167 -10.11 6.36 -46.93
CA LEU A 167 -9.07 6.28 -47.95
C LEU A 167 -7.69 6.69 -47.42
N GLN A 168 -6.75 5.81 -47.75
CA GLN A 168 -5.31 6.00 -47.75
C GLN A 168 -4.94 7.10 -48.77
N GLY A 169 -4.19 8.11 -48.33
CA GLY A 169 -3.74 9.20 -49.18
C GLY A 169 -2.42 9.78 -48.68
N ASN A 170 -1.32 9.29 -49.25
CA ASN A 170 -0.03 9.98 -49.25
C ASN A 170 -0.19 11.38 -49.84
N GLY A 171 0.30 12.42 -49.17
CA GLY A 171 0.31 13.77 -49.73
C GLY A 171 1.13 14.74 -48.89
N LYS A 172 2.29 15.11 -49.40
CA LYS A 172 3.18 16.17 -48.91
C LYS A 172 2.53 17.54 -49.11
N SER A 173 2.62 18.42 -48.12
CA SER A 173 2.93 19.86 -48.20
C SER A 173 2.56 20.49 -46.85
N ASN A 174 3.52 21.09 -46.15
CA ASN A 174 3.73 22.54 -46.17
C ASN A 174 2.47 23.27 -45.72
N ASP A 175 2.39 23.63 -44.44
CA ASP A 175 1.97 24.97 -44.05
C ASP A 175 2.57 25.33 -42.69
N TYR A 176 3.25 26.47 -42.73
CA TYR A 176 4.08 27.08 -41.72
C TYR A 176 3.18 27.93 -40.83
N TYR A 177 2.97 27.56 -39.57
CA TYR A 177 2.24 28.40 -38.63
C TYR A 177 3.07 29.66 -38.28
N PRO A 178 2.54 30.89 -38.43
CA PRO A 178 3.23 32.07 -37.94
C PRO A 178 3.01 32.19 -36.43
N TYR A 179 4.11 32.08 -35.69
CA TYR A 179 4.19 32.43 -34.27
C TYR A 179 4.21 33.97 -34.17
N ASN A 180 3.12 34.57 -33.67
CA ASN A 180 3.04 36.01 -33.43
C ASN A 180 3.67 36.34 -32.07
N ASN A 181 4.95 36.70 -32.08
CA ASN A 181 5.68 37.21 -30.91
C ASN A 181 5.80 38.73 -31.06
N ASN A 182 4.91 39.49 -30.41
CA ASN A 182 4.93 40.94 -30.43
C ASN A 182 5.61 41.45 -29.16
N ASN A 183 6.91 41.74 -29.25
CA ASN A 183 7.60 42.59 -28.28
C ASN A 183 7.99 43.91 -28.94
N ASN A 184 7.55 44.96 -28.26
CA ASN A 184 7.64 46.38 -28.53
C ASN A 184 9.11 46.89 -28.56
N ASN A 185 9.51 47.67 -29.58
CA ASN A 185 10.17 48.98 -29.37
C ASN A 185 10.38 49.78 -30.69
N ASN A 186 9.65 50.89 -30.80
CA ASN A 186 10.10 52.24 -31.21
C ASN A 186 11.09 52.42 -32.39
N ASN A 187 10.68 53.14 -33.45
CA ASN A 187 11.15 54.51 -33.71
C ASN A 187 10.51 55.10 -35.00
N ASN A 188 9.71 56.15 -34.79
CA ASN A 188 9.60 57.39 -35.58
C ASN A 188 10.11 57.39 -37.06
N ASN A 189 9.20 57.56 -38.02
CA ASN A 189 9.35 58.66 -38.97
C ASN A 189 8.01 59.12 -39.55
N ASN A 190 7.83 60.43 -39.41
CA ASN A 190 6.80 61.28 -39.99
C ASN A 190 6.90 61.32 -41.52
N ASN A 191 5.75 61.32 -42.20
CA ASN A 191 5.33 62.34 -43.16
C ASN A 191 4.70 61.82 -44.47
N ASN A 192 3.53 62.40 -44.73
CA ASN A 192 2.92 62.74 -46.02
C ASN A 192 2.16 61.71 -46.85
N ASN A 193 0.86 61.64 -46.57
CA ASN A 193 -0.21 62.03 -47.50
C ASN A 193 0.06 61.80 -49.01
N ASN A 194 -0.57 60.78 -49.59
CA ASN A 194 -1.41 61.04 -50.75
C ASN A 194 -2.57 60.05 -50.86
N ASN A 195 -3.74 60.66 -50.95
CA ASN A 195 -5.05 60.15 -51.25
C ASN A 195 -5.07 59.24 -52.49
N ASN A 196 -5.52 58.00 -52.31
CA ASN A 196 -6.36 57.33 -53.30
C ASN A 196 -7.31 56.39 -52.59
N ASN A 197 -8.45 56.97 -52.22
CA ASN A 197 -9.79 56.43 -52.41
C ASN A 197 -9.85 55.06 -53.13
N LEU A 198 -9.60 53.99 -52.38
CA LEU A 198 -10.22 52.71 -52.67
C LEU A 198 -10.99 52.36 -51.41
N GLN A 199 -12.30 52.56 -51.51
CA GLN A 199 -13.36 52.05 -50.66
C GLN A 199 -13.27 50.52 -50.61
N THR A 200 -12.21 49.98 -50.02
CA THR A 200 -12.26 48.66 -49.43
C THR A 200 -13.10 48.83 -48.19
N SER A 201 -14.39 48.51 -48.35
CA SER A 201 -15.31 48.22 -47.27
C SER A 201 -14.54 47.38 -46.25
N SER A 202 -14.07 48.05 -45.21
CA SER A 202 -13.62 47.43 -43.99
C SER A 202 -14.89 46.88 -43.38
N PHE A 203 -15.35 45.74 -43.92
CA PHE A 203 -16.22 44.85 -43.19
C PHE A 203 -15.48 44.62 -41.89
N SER A 204 -15.96 45.26 -40.82
CA SER A 204 -15.59 44.94 -39.45
C SER A 204 -15.89 43.47 -39.25
N LEU A 205 -14.96 42.59 -39.66
CA LEU A 205 -14.93 41.16 -39.33
C LEU A 205 -15.01 40.94 -37.80
N HIS A 206 -14.79 42.02 -37.03
CA HIS A 206 -14.91 42.09 -35.58
C HIS A 206 -16.34 42.36 -35.07
N GLU A 207 -17.26 42.82 -35.93
CA GLU A 207 -18.68 43.07 -35.58
C GLU A 207 -19.60 41.90 -35.98
N ASP A 208 -19.08 40.90 -36.70
CA ASP A 208 -19.81 39.65 -36.91
C ASP A 208 -19.94 38.91 -35.57
N LYS A 209 -21.18 38.82 -35.09
CA LYS A 209 -21.56 38.13 -33.84
C LYS A 209 -21.04 36.70 -33.79
N GLU A 210 -20.91 36.05 -34.94
CA GLU A 210 -20.36 34.70 -35.08
C GLU A 210 -18.87 34.67 -34.70
N PHE A 211 -18.08 35.65 -35.14
CA PHE A 211 -16.66 35.76 -34.80
C PHE A 211 -16.46 36.00 -33.29
N GLN A 212 -17.30 36.83 -32.66
CA GLN A 212 -17.24 37.05 -31.21
C GLN A 212 -17.58 35.77 -30.42
N SER A 213 -18.55 34.98 -30.90
CA SER A 213 -18.89 33.71 -30.27
C SER A 213 -17.78 32.67 -30.39
N TYR A 214 -17.10 32.61 -31.55
CA TYR A 214 -15.94 31.75 -31.74
C TYR A 214 -14.77 32.18 -30.88
N ALA A 215 -14.48 33.48 -30.81
CA ALA A 215 -13.42 34.02 -29.96
C ALA A 215 -13.67 33.70 -28.46
N ALA A 216 -14.92 33.86 -28.00
CA ALA A 216 -15.31 33.49 -26.64
C ALA A 216 -15.15 31.98 -26.39
N GLN A 217 -15.55 31.13 -27.33
CA GLN A 217 -15.40 29.68 -27.22
C GLN A 217 -13.92 29.24 -27.24
N VAL A 218 -13.08 29.87 -28.05
CA VAL A 218 -11.63 29.61 -28.07
C VAL A 218 -11.00 30.02 -26.74
N GLN A 219 -11.41 31.16 -26.18
CA GLN A 219 -10.93 31.60 -24.87
C GLN A 219 -11.34 30.61 -23.77
N GLU A 220 -12.60 30.17 -23.74
CA GLU A 220 -13.08 29.16 -22.79
C GLU A 220 -12.31 27.84 -22.93
N ASN A 221 -12.09 27.36 -24.16
CA ASN A 221 -11.29 26.17 -24.41
C ASN A 221 -9.83 26.33 -23.98
N SER A 222 -9.25 27.53 -24.12
CA SER A 222 -7.88 27.82 -23.64
C SER A 222 -7.82 27.76 -22.12
N GLU A 223 -8.80 28.33 -21.42
CA GLU A 223 -8.86 28.29 -19.96
C GLU A 223 -9.01 26.86 -19.42
N LEU A 224 -9.82 26.03 -20.11
CA LEU A 224 -9.94 24.60 -19.78
C LEU A 224 -8.65 23.82 -20.05
N ALA A 225 -7.95 24.14 -21.15
CA ALA A 225 -6.67 23.53 -21.47
C ALA A 225 -5.59 23.88 -20.44
N ASP A 226 -5.50 25.14 -20.03
CA ASP A 226 -4.56 25.60 -18.99
C ASP A 226 -4.86 24.92 -17.64
N ALA A 227 -6.13 24.83 -17.25
CA ALA A 227 -6.54 24.13 -16.04
C ALA A 227 -6.19 22.63 -16.08
N ALA A 228 -6.30 21.99 -17.25
CA ALA A 228 -5.90 20.60 -17.43
C ALA A 228 -4.36 20.42 -17.35
N LEU A 229 -3.60 21.35 -17.93
CA LEU A 229 -2.14 21.34 -17.86
C LEU A 229 -1.64 21.54 -16.43
N ASP A 230 -2.25 22.43 -15.65
CA ASP A 230 -1.93 22.60 -14.23
C ASP A 230 -2.18 21.33 -13.43
N ARG A 231 -3.28 20.62 -13.71
CA ARG A 231 -3.57 19.33 -13.07
C ARG A 231 -2.52 18.28 -13.42
N ILE A 232 -2.09 18.22 -14.69
CA ILE A 232 -1.04 17.31 -15.14
C ILE A 232 0.30 17.67 -14.49
N ALA A 233 0.67 18.95 -14.45
CA ALA A 233 1.90 19.41 -13.82
C ALA A 233 1.96 19.03 -12.34
N ASN A 234 0.87 19.24 -11.60
CA ASN A 234 0.76 18.81 -10.21
C ASN A 234 0.81 17.28 -10.06
N GLY A 235 0.25 16.54 -11.01
CA GLY A 235 0.35 15.08 -11.07
C GLY A 235 1.80 14.60 -11.25
N ILE A 236 2.55 15.23 -12.14
CA ILE A 236 3.97 14.90 -12.40
C ILE A 236 4.83 15.17 -11.17
N VAL A 237 4.64 16.30 -10.48
CA VAL A 237 5.39 16.60 -9.24
C VAL A 237 5.13 15.52 -8.18
N ARG A 238 3.88 15.08 -8.01
CA ARG A 238 3.54 13.99 -7.07
C ARG A 238 4.17 12.66 -7.48
N LEU A 239 4.19 12.34 -8.77
CA LEU A 239 4.86 11.14 -9.27
C LEU A 239 6.37 11.19 -9.03
N GLN A 240 6.98 12.35 -9.21
CA GLN A 240 8.40 12.57 -8.91
C GLN A 240 8.69 12.36 -7.42
N ASP A 241 7.90 12.95 -6.52
CA ASP A 241 8.06 12.78 -5.07
C ASP A 241 7.91 11.31 -4.66
N ASN A 242 6.93 10.62 -5.23
CA ASN A 242 6.73 9.19 -5.01
C ASN A 242 7.92 8.36 -5.51
N ALA A 243 8.48 8.69 -6.68
CA ALA A 243 9.66 8.00 -7.21
C ALA A 243 10.90 8.19 -6.33
N ILE A 244 11.10 9.39 -5.78
CA ILE A 244 12.18 9.68 -4.82
C ILE A 244 11.96 8.87 -3.54
N GLN A 245 10.74 8.84 -3.01
CA GLN A 245 10.42 8.07 -1.82
C GLN A 245 10.64 6.57 -2.03
N LEU A 246 10.15 6.02 -3.14
CA LEU A 246 10.36 4.62 -3.51
C LEU A 246 11.85 4.28 -3.66
N SER A 247 12.63 5.16 -4.26
CA SER A 247 14.08 4.98 -4.38
C SER A 247 14.76 4.90 -3.01
N SER A 248 14.38 5.77 -2.07
CA SER A 248 14.93 5.75 -0.70
C SER A 248 14.53 4.49 0.09
N GLU A 249 13.31 4.00 -0.09
CA GLU A 249 12.81 2.79 0.54
C GLU A 249 13.49 1.55 -0.05
N LEU A 250 13.68 1.49 -1.37
CA LEU A 250 14.43 0.41 -2.03
C LEU A 250 15.87 0.34 -1.53
N HIS A 251 16.53 1.48 -1.37
CA HIS A 251 17.90 1.50 -0.82
C HIS A 251 17.94 1.05 0.65
N THR A 252 16.92 1.41 1.43
CA THR A 252 16.76 0.93 2.81
C THR A 252 16.54 -0.59 2.83
N GLN A 253 15.70 -1.11 1.93
CA GLN A 253 15.42 -2.55 1.80
C GLN A 253 16.64 -3.35 1.33
N GLU A 254 17.45 -2.81 0.43
CA GLU A 254 18.74 -3.38 0.02
C GLU A 254 19.66 -3.53 1.23
N THR A 255 19.77 -2.49 2.06
CA THR A 255 20.59 -2.52 3.28
C THR A 255 20.08 -3.58 4.26
N LEU A 256 18.76 -3.68 4.44
CA LEU A 256 18.14 -4.70 5.31
C LEU A 256 18.35 -6.12 4.75
N LEU A 257 18.30 -6.31 3.44
CA LEU A 257 18.57 -7.60 2.79
C LEU A 257 20.00 -8.07 3.06
N TYR A 258 20.99 -7.18 2.96
CA TYR A 258 22.38 -7.50 3.33
C TYR A 258 22.51 -7.92 4.80
N GLU A 259 21.78 -7.26 5.71
CA GLU A 259 21.80 -7.65 7.13
C GLU A 259 21.14 -9.02 7.35
N VAL A 260 20.03 -9.29 6.65
CA VAL A 260 19.33 -10.58 6.70
C VAL A 260 20.21 -11.69 6.15
N GLU A 261 20.85 -11.48 5.00
CA GLU A 261 21.81 -12.43 4.40
C GLU A 261 22.93 -12.77 5.40
N ARG A 262 23.54 -11.74 6.00
CA ARG A 262 24.57 -11.92 7.03
C ARG A 262 24.07 -12.70 8.25
N LYS A 263 22.83 -12.46 8.69
CA LYS A 263 22.20 -13.22 9.79
C LYS A 263 21.93 -14.68 9.37
N VAL A 264 21.50 -14.93 8.14
CA VAL A 264 21.27 -16.27 7.59
C VAL A 264 22.59 -17.05 7.47
N ASP A 265 23.67 -16.42 7.02
CA ASP A 265 24.98 -17.06 6.98
C ASP A 265 25.45 -17.45 8.39
N LEU A 266 25.29 -16.54 9.36
CA LEU A 266 25.68 -16.78 10.74
C LEU A 266 24.83 -17.90 11.38
N THR A 267 23.53 -17.96 11.12
CA THR A 267 22.68 -19.06 11.60
C THR A 267 23.04 -20.37 10.91
N THR A 268 23.35 -20.35 9.61
CA THR A 268 23.77 -21.54 8.85
C THR A 268 25.09 -22.11 9.38
N VAL A 269 26.07 -21.25 9.70
CA VAL A 269 27.33 -21.64 10.36
C VAL A 269 27.08 -22.22 11.75
N LYS A 270 26.15 -21.63 12.54
CA LYS A 270 25.77 -22.19 13.84
C LYS A 270 25.09 -23.55 13.69
N LEU A 271 24.19 -23.70 12.72
CA LEU A 271 23.44 -24.93 12.47
C LEU A 271 24.36 -26.07 12.01
N SER A 272 25.33 -25.77 11.14
CA SER A 272 26.35 -26.74 10.72
C SER A 272 27.24 -27.16 11.91
N GLY A 273 27.60 -26.22 12.79
CA GLY A 273 28.31 -26.51 14.04
C GLY A 273 27.52 -27.39 15.01
N LEU A 274 26.21 -27.13 15.17
CA LEU A 274 25.31 -27.94 15.99
C LEU A 274 25.13 -29.35 15.40
N ASN A 275 24.94 -29.47 14.09
CA ASN A 275 24.87 -30.76 13.41
C ASN A 275 26.18 -31.55 13.58
N ALA A 276 27.34 -30.90 13.52
CA ALA A 276 28.62 -31.55 13.79
C ALA A 276 28.74 -32.04 15.25
N LYS A 277 28.27 -31.24 16.23
CA LYS A 277 28.22 -31.64 17.64
C LYS A 277 27.25 -32.81 17.87
N LEU A 278 26.08 -32.77 17.26
CA LEU A 278 25.08 -33.84 17.34
C LEU A 278 25.63 -35.15 16.77
N ARG A 279 26.31 -35.11 15.61
CA ARG A 279 27.00 -36.27 15.04
C ARG A 279 28.10 -36.81 15.94
N LYS A 280 28.86 -35.95 16.62
CA LYS A 280 29.86 -36.36 17.62
C LYS A 280 29.20 -37.03 18.83
N ALA A 281 28.08 -36.48 19.32
CA ALA A 281 27.32 -37.05 20.44
C ALA A 281 26.71 -38.41 20.09
N LEU A 282 26.09 -38.55 18.92
CA LEU A 282 25.60 -39.84 18.41
C LEU A 282 26.74 -40.87 18.29
N LYS A 283 27.93 -40.43 17.85
CA LYS A 283 29.11 -41.31 17.76
C LYS A 283 29.67 -41.70 19.15
N SER A 284 29.57 -40.83 20.16
CA SER A 284 29.99 -41.17 21.52
C SER A 284 29.03 -42.13 22.20
N VAL A 285 27.71 -41.92 22.05
CA VAL A 285 26.66 -42.82 22.57
C VAL A 285 26.80 -44.22 21.95
N ARG A 286 27.01 -44.31 20.62
CA ARG A 286 27.22 -45.61 19.98
C ARG A 286 28.47 -46.36 20.47
N ARG A 287 29.47 -45.66 21.00
CA ARG A 287 30.66 -46.29 21.62
C ARG A 287 30.39 -46.79 23.04
N SER A 288 29.59 -46.07 23.84
CA SER A 288 29.22 -46.54 25.18
C SER A 288 28.35 -47.80 25.13
N ASP A 289 27.46 -47.89 24.15
CA ASP A 289 26.60 -49.06 23.98
C ASP A 289 27.42 -50.30 23.63
N CYS A 290 28.46 -50.16 22.79
CA CYS A 290 29.37 -51.24 22.48
C CYS A 290 30.09 -51.78 23.73
N CYS A 291 30.54 -50.89 24.63
CA CYS A 291 31.15 -51.31 25.89
C CYS A 291 30.14 -52.02 26.81
N MET A 292 28.90 -51.51 26.87
CA MET A 292 27.83 -52.11 27.66
C MET A 292 27.45 -53.50 27.13
N TYR A 293 27.34 -53.69 25.81
CA TYR A 293 27.11 -55.00 25.19
C TYR A 293 28.25 -55.99 25.46
N VAL A 294 29.51 -55.55 25.36
CA VAL A 294 30.67 -56.40 25.68
C VAL A 294 30.66 -56.82 27.15
N PHE A 295 30.35 -55.90 28.07
CA PHE A 295 30.22 -56.20 29.49
C PHE A 295 29.06 -57.18 29.79
N CYS A 296 27.89 -56.96 29.18
CA CYS A 296 26.76 -57.89 29.27
C CYS A 296 27.09 -59.29 28.74
N PHE A 297 27.85 -59.38 27.64
CA PHE A 297 28.31 -60.67 27.10
C PHE A 297 29.21 -61.42 28.11
N PHE A 298 30.16 -60.73 28.76
CA PHE A 298 31.01 -61.35 29.79
C PHE A 298 30.20 -61.84 30.99
N LEU A 299 29.20 -61.08 31.46
CA LEU A 299 28.32 -61.52 32.53
C LEU A 299 27.53 -62.77 32.14
N LEU A 300 27.02 -62.83 30.91
CA LEU A 300 26.29 -63.99 30.41
C LEU A 300 27.18 -65.25 30.36
N VAL A 301 28.40 -65.11 29.83
CA VAL A 301 29.39 -66.20 29.81
C VAL A 301 29.72 -66.68 31.23
N ALA A 302 29.94 -65.76 32.17
CA ALA A 302 30.23 -66.11 33.56
C ALA A 302 29.09 -66.94 34.20
N VAL A 303 27.83 -66.56 33.97
CA VAL A 303 26.67 -67.31 34.46
C VAL A 303 26.60 -68.70 33.84
N ILE A 304 26.85 -68.84 32.53
CA ILE A 304 26.89 -70.16 31.87
C ILE A 304 27.96 -71.06 32.49
N VAL A 305 29.16 -70.53 32.75
CA VAL A 305 30.25 -71.29 33.37
C VAL A 305 29.84 -71.79 34.76
N VAL A 306 29.21 -70.94 35.58
CA VAL A 306 28.74 -71.33 36.92
C VAL A 306 27.71 -72.46 36.82
N ILE A 307 26.76 -72.38 35.87
CA ILE A 307 25.76 -73.43 35.65
C ILE A 307 26.41 -74.75 35.23
N ILE A 308 27.39 -74.72 34.32
CA ILE A 308 28.10 -75.93 33.88
C ILE A 308 28.86 -76.57 35.05
N VAL A 309 29.52 -75.77 35.89
CA VAL A 309 30.24 -76.28 37.07
C VAL A 309 29.25 -76.91 38.07
N LEU A 310 28.10 -76.29 38.30
CA LEU A 310 27.06 -76.82 39.19
C LEU A 310 26.43 -78.13 38.67
N ILE A 311 26.27 -78.29 37.36
CA ILE A 311 25.73 -79.53 36.77
C ILE A 311 26.75 -80.68 36.86
N LYS A 312 28.04 -80.34 36.91
CA LYS A 312 29.14 -81.32 36.89
C LYS A 312 29.59 -81.79 38.28
N GLN A 313 29.16 -81.09 39.34
CA GLN A 313 29.30 -81.52 40.74
C GLN A 313 28.14 -82.43 41.14
#